data_AF-A0A1H9A8N4-F1
#
_entry.id   AF-A0A1H9A8N4-F1
#
_cell.length_a   1.000
_cell.length_b   1.000
_cell.length_c   1.000
_cell.angle_alpha   90.00
_cell.angle_beta   90.00
_cell.angle_gamma   90.00
#
_symmetry.space_group_name_H-M   'P 1'
#
loop_
_entity.id
_entity.type
_entity.pdbx_description
1 polymer ?
#
loop_
_entity_poly.entity_id
_entity_poly.type
_entity_poly.pdbx_seq_one_letter_code
_entity_poly.pdbx_strand_id
1 'polypeptide(L)'
;MEMKNYIVLRMNMKHNLKSNKWVKSMKKIISILLIIVMILSTSCIYNKKVYEATKLEKRKQKEGREIAEKIVECINNQDAHGIAELYCEENKKNTELEWNIMDVIEKVDFKIDTYEIDINSSSETVVSDGKIVYDYSVMEIKNFNGSKDNKNQITLLIYWINEDNKDIEGLYNFSIRLDDELYKVKI
;
A
#
# COMPACT_ATOMS: atom_id res chain seq x y z
N MET A 1 -40.44 52.10 54.07
CA MET A 1 -39.46 52.19 52.96
C MET A 1 -38.71 50.87 52.71
N GLU A 2 -38.80 49.87 53.61
CA GLU A 2 -38.01 48.63 53.53
C GLU A 2 -38.54 47.57 52.54
N MET A 3 -39.84 47.55 52.26
CA MET A 3 -40.47 46.49 51.45
C MET A 3 -40.07 46.55 49.95
N LYS A 4 -39.76 47.75 49.41
CA LYS A 4 -39.28 47.91 48.03
C LYS A 4 -37.86 47.37 47.83
N ASN A 5 -36.97 47.58 48.81
CA ASN A 5 -35.59 47.06 48.74
C ASN A 5 -35.55 45.53 48.77
N TYR A 6 -36.44 44.89 49.54
CA TYR A 6 -36.53 43.43 49.60
C TYR A 6 -36.96 42.80 48.27
N ILE A 7 -37.93 43.41 47.57
CA ILE A 7 -38.41 42.92 46.27
C ILE A 7 -37.32 43.02 45.20
N VAL A 8 -36.59 44.15 45.15
CA VAL A 8 -35.48 44.36 44.20
C VAL A 8 -34.34 43.35 44.45
N LEU A 9 -33.96 43.13 45.72
CA LEU A 9 -32.95 42.13 46.08
C LEU A 9 -33.36 40.70 45.69
N ARG A 10 -34.64 40.34 45.90
CA ARG A 10 -35.16 39.01 45.54
C ARG A 10 -35.25 38.80 44.03
N MET A 11 -35.59 39.84 43.26
CA MET A 11 -35.57 39.81 41.80
C MET A 11 -34.15 39.67 41.24
N ASN A 12 -33.19 40.44 41.77
CA ASN A 12 -31.78 40.34 41.37
C ASN A 12 -31.16 38.98 41.69
N MET A 13 -31.48 38.38 42.86
CA MET A 13 -31.02 37.03 43.20
C MET A 13 -31.59 35.96 42.26
N LYS A 14 -32.88 36.03 41.91
CA LYS A 14 -33.49 35.09 40.95
C LYS A 14 -32.89 35.23 39.54
N HIS A 15 -32.61 36.46 39.11
CA HIS A 15 -31.96 36.72 37.82
C HIS A 15 -30.53 36.15 37.80
N ASN A 16 -29.73 36.39 38.85
CA ASN A 16 -28.37 35.85 38.97
C ASN A 16 -28.34 34.32 39.01
N LEU A 17 -29.23 33.68 39.78
CA LEU A 17 -29.35 32.22 39.83
C LEU A 17 -29.76 31.61 38.48
N LYS A 18 -30.69 32.27 37.77
CA LYS A 18 -31.09 31.84 36.42
C LYS A 18 -29.91 31.97 35.46
N SER A 19 -29.20 33.11 35.44
CA SER A 19 -28.03 33.32 34.59
C SER A 19 -26.91 32.29 34.82
N ASN A 20 -26.60 31.96 36.09
CA ASN A 20 -25.59 30.96 36.43
C ASN A 20 -26.01 29.54 36.01
N LYS A 21 -27.31 29.22 36.04
CA LYS A 21 -27.83 27.95 35.54
C LYS A 21 -27.69 27.86 34.02
N TRP A 22 -27.98 28.94 33.29
CA TRP A 22 -27.79 29.02 31.83
C TRP A 22 -26.32 28.90 31.42
N VAL A 23 -25.41 29.57 32.13
CA VAL A 23 -23.96 29.47 31.89
C VAL A 23 -23.46 28.04 32.14
N LYS A 24 -23.90 27.37 33.21
CA LYS A 24 -23.56 25.96 33.46
C LYS A 24 -24.12 25.02 32.37
N SER A 25 -25.35 25.25 31.91
CA SER A 25 -25.93 24.46 30.81
C SER A 25 -25.23 24.69 29.47
N MET A 26 -24.86 25.93 29.13
CA MET A 26 -24.10 26.23 27.91
C MET A 26 -22.70 25.61 27.91
N LYS A 27 -22.00 25.64 29.05
CA LYS A 27 -20.68 24.97 29.18
C LYS A 27 -20.77 23.46 28.91
N LYS A 28 -21.85 22.79 29.34
CA LYS A 28 -22.09 21.37 29.05
C LYS A 28 -22.33 21.12 27.56
N ILE A 29 -23.12 21.97 26.91
CA ILE A 29 -23.42 21.84 25.47
C ILE A 29 -22.16 22.04 24.63
N ILE A 30 -21.36 23.07 24.94
CA ILE A 30 -20.07 23.32 24.25
C ILE A 30 -19.12 22.14 24.46
N SER A 31 -19.04 21.60 25.68
CA SER A 31 -18.20 20.43 25.97
C SER A 31 -18.62 19.20 25.15
N ILE A 32 -19.92 18.95 24.99
CA ILE A 32 -20.43 17.82 24.19
C ILE A 32 -20.13 18.03 22.70
N LEU A 33 -20.32 19.26 22.18
CA LEU A 33 -19.98 19.61 20.80
C LEU A 33 -18.49 19.40 20.49
N LEU A 34 -17.59 19.78 21.39
CA LEU A 34 -16.15 19.57 21.23
C LEU A 34 -15.79 18.08 21.17
N ILE A 35 -16.42 17.24 21.99
CA ILE A 35 -16.22 15.78 21.96
C ILE A 35 -16.70 15.20 20.62
N ILE A 36 -17.86 15.64 20.13
CA ILE A 36 -18.39 15.19 18.82
C ILE A 36 -17.44 15.59 17.68
N VAL A 37 -16.93 16.83 17.69
CA VAL A 37 -15.96 17.30 16.69
C VAL A 37 -14.67 16.47 16.72
N MET A 38 -14.16 16.15 17.92
CA MET A 38 -12.99 15.28 18.07
C MET A 38 -13.26 13.88 17.47
N ILE A 39 -14.41 13.26 17.76
CA ILE A 39 -14.77 11.94 17.22
C ILE A 39 -14.95 11.97 15.70
N LEU A 40 -15.59 13.00 15.15
CA LEU A 40 -15.78 13.13 13.69
C LEU A 40 -14.44 13.35 12.98
N SER A 41 -13.55 14.16 13.55
CA SER A 41 -12.24 14.46 12.95
C SER A 41 -11.33 13.22 12.87
N THR A 42 -11.36 12.33 13.87
CA THR A 42 -10.58 11.08 13.85
C THR A 42 -11.16 10.05 12.88
N SER A 43 -12.49 9.99 12.71
CA SER A 43 -13.12 9.05 11.76
C SER A 43 -12.79 9.36 10.29
N CYS A 44 -12.72 10.64 9.91
CA CYS A 44 -12.41 11.03 8.52
C CYS A 44 -10.97 10.67 8.15
N ILE A 45 -10.02 10.89 9.08
CA ILE A 45 -8.61 10.56 8.87
C ILE A 45 -8.43 9.04 8.79
N TYR A 46 -9.08 8.28 9.67
CA TYR A 46 -9.01 6.81 9.67
C TYR A 46 -9.55 6.22 8.35
N ASN A 47 -10.71 6.68 7.88
CA ASN A 47 -11.33 6.19 6.65
C ASN A 47 -10.45 6.44 5.41
N LYS A 48 -9.76 7.59 5.34
CA LYS A 48 -8.83 7.87 4.23
C LYS A 48 -7.65 6.91 4.23
N LYS A 49 -7.05 6.63 5.40
CA LYS A 49 -5.92 5.69 5.53
C LYS A 49 -6.30 4.29 5.08
N VAL A 50 -7.43 3.78 5.59
CA VAL A 50 -7.95 2.46 5.22
C VAL A 50 -8.27 2.40 3.72
N TYR A 51 -8.81 3.48 3.15
CA TYR A 51 -9.11 3.54 1.73
C TYR A 51 -7.85 3.45 0.85
N GLU A 52 -6.81 4.24 1.13
CA GLU A 52 -5.56 4.21 0.35
C GLU A 52 -4.85 2.86 0.46
N ALA A 53 -4.78 2.29 1.66
CA ALA A 53 -4.22 0.95 1.85
C ALA A 53 -5.01 -0.13 1.09
N THR A 54 -6.35 -0.08 1.14
CA THR A 54 -7.22 -1.01 0.40
C THR A 54 -7.06 -0.85 -1.11
N LYS A 55 -6.92 0.39 -1.59
CA LYS A 55 -6.70 0.69 -3.00
C LYS A 55 -5.35 0.14 -3.48
N LEU A 56 -4.30 0.32 -2.69
CA LEU A 56 -2.98 -0.24 -2.98
C LEU A 56 -3.03 -1.77 -3.01
N GLU A 57 -3.66 -2.41 -2.02
CA GLU A 57 -3.78 -3.87 -2.00
C GLU A 57 -4.49 -4.42 -3.24
N LYS A 58 -5.59 -3.79 -3.66
CA LYS A 58 -6.27 -4.16 -4.92
C LYS A 58 -5.39 -3.99 -6.15
N ARG A 59 -4.59 -2.92 -6.18
CA ARG A 59 -3.61 -2.69 -7.24
C ARG A 59 -2.58 -3.82 -7.28
N LYS A 60 -1.97 -4.15 -6.14
CA LYS A 60 -0.98 -5.23 -6.00
C LYS A 60 -1.51 -6.57 -6.48
N GLN A 61 -2.73 -6.92 -6.08
CA GLN A 61 -3.35 -8.18 -6.50
C GLN A 61 -3.65 -8.24 -8.00
N LYS A 62 -4.11 -7.14 -8.58
CA LYS A 62 -4.47 -7.08 -10.00
C LYS A 62 -3.23 -6.94 -10.89
N GLU A 63 -2.48 -5.85 -10.72
CA GLU A 63 -1.30 -5.54 -11.53
C GLU A 63 -0.18 -6.58 -11.29
N GLY A 64 -0.04 -7.09 -10.05
CA GLY A 64 0.97 -8.12 -9.76
C GLY A 64 0.69 -9.43 -10.49
N ARG A 65 -0.59 -9.80 -10.62
CA ARG A 65 -1.01 -10.95 -11.44
C ARG A 65 -0.75 -10.70 -12.93
N GLU A 66 -1.12 -9.53 -13.44
CA GLU A 66 -0.90 -9.16 -14.85
C GLU A 66 0.61 -9.19 -15.19
N ILE A 67 1.47 -8.68 -14.30
CA ILE A 67 2.93 -8.75 -14.44
C ILE A 67 3.41 -10.20 -14.44
N ALA A 68 2.98 -11.02 -13.49
CA ALA A 68 3.39 -12.42 -13.41
C ALA A 68 2.97 -13.23 -14.66
N GLU A 69 1.75 -13.03 -15.14
CA GLU A 69 1.24 -13.66 -16.37
C GLU A 69 2.06 -13.22 -17.59
N LYS A 70 2.40 -11.93 -17.67
CA LYS A 70 3.25 -11.40 -18.75
C LYS A 70 4.66 -11.96 -18.72
N ILE A 71 5.26 -12.09 -17.53
CA ILE A 71 6.57 -12.72 -17.36
C ILE A 71 6.57 -14.16 -17.89
N VAL A 72 5.55 -14.95 -17.56
CA VAL A 72 5.43 -16.33 -18.06
C VAL A 72 5.26 -16.37 -19.58
N GLU A 73 4.42 -15.49 -20.13
CA GLU A 73 4.26 -15.34 -21.59
C GLU A 73 5.60 -15.04 -22.26
N CYS A 74 6.34 -14.05 -21.75
CA CYS A 74 7.62 -13.65 -22.31
C CYS A 74 8.68 -14.76 -22.20
N ILE A 75 8.75 -15.49 -21.08
CA ILE A 75 9.65 -16.65 -20.95
C ILE A 75 9.32 -17.70 -22.01
N ASN A 76 8.05 -18.05 -22.17
CA ASN A 76 7.60 -19.04 -23.15
C ASN A 76 7.91 -18.63 -24.60
N ASN A 77 7.96 -17.33 -24.88
CA ASN A 77 8.24 -16.77 -26.20
C ASN A 77 9.69 -16.29 -26.38
N GLN A 78 10.55 -16.44 -25.36
CA GLN A 78 11.91 -15.89 -25.32
C GLN A 78 11.94 -14.37 -25.63
N ASP A 79 10.97 -13.64 -25.10
CA ASP A 79 10.77 -12.20 -25.32
C ASP A 79 11.42 -11.39 -24.20
N ALA A 80 12.73 -11.16 -24.30
CA ALA A 80 13.47 -10.37 -23.33
C ALA A 80 13.02 -8.88 -23.30
N HIS A 81 12.61 -8.34 -24.45
CA HIS A 81 12.13 -6.98 -24.58
C HIS A 81 10.85 -6.76 -23.78
N GLY A 82 9.87 -7.67 -23.90
CA GLY A 82 8.63 -7.59 -23.14
C GLY A 82 8.82 -7.64 -21.62
N ILE A 83 9.87 -8.31 -21.13
CA ILE A 83 10.25 -8.27 -19.70
C ILE A 83 10.92 -6.94 -19.36
N ALA A 84 11.81 -6.43 -20.22
CA ALA A 84 12.49 -5.15 -20.03
C ALA A 84 11.51 -3.96 -19.92
N GLU A 85 10.40 -3.99 -20.67
CA GLU A 85 9.35 -2.96 -20.58
C GLU A 85 8.69 -2.88 -19.20
N LEU A 86 8.65 -3.98 -18.44
CA LEU A 86 8.08 -4.05 -17.09
C LEU A 86 9.01 -3.47 -16.02
N TYR A 87 10.31 -3.35 -16.31
CA TYR A 87 11.28 -2.81 -15.37
C TYR A 87 10.99 -1.35 -15.02
N CYS A 88 11.42 -0.96 -13.82
CA CYS A 88 11.41 0.43 -13.41
C CYS A 88 12.33 1.29 -14.30
N GLU A 89 12.06 2.59 -14.34
CA GLU A 89 12.79 3.54 -15.18
C GLU A 89 14.28 3.64 -14.83
N GLU A 90 14.65 3.41 -13.56
CA GLU A 90 16.04 3.35 -13.16
C GLU A 90 16.79 2.21 -13.87
N ASN A 91 16.21 1.02 -13.90
CA ASN A 91 16.85 -0.16 -14.49
C ASN A 91 16.82 -0.13 -16.02
N LYS A 92 15.80 0.49 -16.63
CA LYS A 92 15.72 0.72 -18.08
C LYS A 92 16.86 1.58 -18.63
N LYS A 93 17.61 2.29 -17.77
CA LYS A 93 18.81 3.05 -18.17
C LYS A 93 19.98 2.12 -18.52
N ASN A 94 19.96 0.86 -18.10
CA ASN A 94 20.99 -0.12 -18.45
C ASN A 94 20.82 -0.61 -19.89
N THR A 95 21.77 -0.27 -20.75
CA THR A 95 21.78 -0.65 -22.18
C THR A 95 21.95 -2.14 -22.43
N GLU A 96 22.41 -2.89 -21.42
CA GLU A 96 22.59 -4.35 -21.47
C GLU A 96 21.39 -5.10 -20.85
N LEU A 97 20.36 -4.40 -20.37
CA LEU A 97 19.24 -5.01 -19.64
C LEU A 97 18.59 -6.16 -20.41
N GLU A 98 18.24 -5.96 -21.68
CA GLU A 98 17.61 -7.00 -22.50
C GLU A 98 18.53 -8.21 -22.70
N TRP A 99 19.83 -8.01 -22.85
CA TRP A 99 20.82 -9.09 -22.98
C TRP A 99 20.92 -9.89 -21.68
N ASN A 100 20.99 -9.19 -20.55
CA ASN A 100 21.04 -9.81 -19.22
C ASN A 100 19.75 -10.56 -18.89
N ILE A 101 18.59 -10.10 -19.38
CA ILE A 101 17.32 -10.83 -19.29
C ILE A 101 17.37 -12.08 -20.16
N MET A 102 17.83 -11.96 -21.41
CA MET A 102 17.92 -13.10 -22.34
C MET A 102 18.78 -14.22 -21.75
N ASP A 103 19.96 -13.89 -21.21
CA ASP A 103 20.88 -14.82 -20.54
C ASP A 103 20.21 -15.65 -19.43
N VAL A 104 19.18 -15.11 -18.79
CA VAL A 104 18.43 -15.76 -17.71
C VAL A 104 17.26 -16.58 -18.27
N ILE A 105 16.46 -16.04 -19.20
CA ILE A 105 15.27 -16.73 -19.70
C ILE A 105 15.61 -17.90 -20.64
N GLU A 106 16.76 -17.87 -21.30
CA GLU A 106 17.27 -18.99 -22.11
C GLU A 106 17.61 -20.23 -21.26
N LYS A 107 17.70 -20.09 -19.93
CA LYS A 107 17.89 -21.23 -19.01
C LYS A 107 16.62 -22.08 -18.88
N VAL A 108 15.46 -21.52 -19.23
CA VAL A 108 14.19 -22.23 -19.22
C VAL A 108 14.01 -22.90 -20.59
N ASP A 109 14.37 -24.17 -20.70
CA ASP A 109 14.30 -24.96 -21.95
C ASP A 109 12.96 -25.68 -22.17
N PHE A 110 11.97 -25.39 -21.32
CA PHE A 110 10.64 -25.97 -21.36
C PHE A 110 9.57 -24.88 -21.33
N LYS A 111 8.37 -25.22 -21.82
CA LYS A 111 7.22 -24.34 -21.75
C LYS A 111 6.56 -24.42 -20.37
N ILE A 112 6.19 -23.29 -19.80
CA ILE A 112 5.41 -23.18 -18.56
C ILE A 112 3.93 -23.09 -18.94
N ASP A 113 3.19 -24.20 -18.81
CA ASP A 113 1.76 -24.28 -19.15
C ASP A 113 0.85 -24.09 -17.92
N THR A 114 1.29 -24.53 -16.74
CA THR A 114 0.56 -24.34 -15.48
C THR A 114 1.51 -23.81 -14.40
N TYR A 115 0.99 -22.98 -13.50
CA TYR A 115 1.75 -22.38 -12.42
C TYR A 115 0.82 -21.78 -11.36
N GLU A 116 1.38 -21.49 -10.19
CA GLU A 116 0.74 -20.74 -9.11
C GLU A 116 1.47 -19.42 -8.90
N ILE A 117 0.71 -18.35 -8.66
CA ILE A 117 1.25 -17.02 -8.33
C ILE A 117 1.01 -16.77 -6.84
N ASP A 118 2.09 -16.50 -6.12
CA ASP A 118 2.08 -16.02 -4.74
C ASP A 118 2.51 -14.56 -4.69
N ILE A 119 1.53 -13.67 -4.54
CA ILE A 119 1.73 -12.21 -4.53
C ILE A 119 2.26 -11.73 -3.16
N ASN A 120 2.22 -12.59 -2.13
CA ASN A 120 2.44 -12.21 -0.74
C ASN A 120 3.63 -12.93 -0.10
N SER A 121 4.60 -13.41 -0.89
CA SER A 121 5.78 -14.13 -0.34
C SER A 121 6.55 -13.26 0.65
N SER A 122 6.85 -12.00 0.28
CA SER A 122 7.40 -11.01 1.19
C SER A 122 6.95 -9.61 0.80
N SER A 123 6.80 -8.70 1.76
CA SER A 123 6.48 -7.30 1.49
C SER A 123 6.91 -6.41 2.66
N GLU A 124 7.07 -5.13 2.36
CA GLU A 124 7.25 -4.08 3.37
C GLU A 124 6.40 -2.89 2.96
N THR A 125 5.76 -2.27 3.95
CA THR A 125 5.01 -1.02 3.79
C THR A 125 5.44 -0.05 4.87
N VAL A 126 5.90 1.14 4.48
CA VAL A 126 6.26 2.21 5.42
C VAL A 126 5.24 3.34 5.30
N VAL A 127 4.73 3.78 6.45
CA VAL A 127 3.75 4.86 6.55
C VAL A 127 4.38 6.03 7.29
N SER A 128 4.39 7.20 6.66
CA SER A 128 4.80 8.47 7.27
C SER A 128 3.65 9.47 7.20
N ASP A 129 3.35 10.15 8.31
CA ASP A 129 2.24 11.11 8.43
C ASP A 129 0.88 10.60 7.92
N GLY A 130 0.67 9.28 8.02
CA GLY A 130 -0.56 8.65 7.57
C GLY A 130 -0.69 8.42 6.07
N LYS A 131 0.40 8.58 5.31
CA LYS A 131 0.51 8.23 3.89
C LYS A 131 1.50 7.07 3.74
N ILE A 132 1.20 6.13 2.85
CA ILE A 132 2.18 5.10 2.46
C ILE A 132 3.23 5.79 1.60
N VAL A 133 4.47 5.84 2.09
CA VAL A 133 5.59 6.51 1.41
C VAL A 133 6.53 5.53 0.72
N TYR A 134 6.44 4.25 1.08
CA TYR A 134 7.23 3.17 0.52
C TYR A 134 6.44 1.87 0.63
N ASP A 135 6.38 1.12 -0.47
CA ASP A 135 5.80 -0.23 -0.52
C ASP A 135 6.51 -1.06 -1.57
N TYR A 136 6.95 -2.26 -1.21
CA TYR A 136 7.41 -3.26 -2.16
C TYR A 136 6.76 -4.62 -1.90
N SER A 137 6.80 -5.48 -2.92
CA SER A 137 6.43 -6.88 -2.78
C SER A 137 7.41 -7.78 -3.53
N VAL A 138 7.68 -8.92 -2.92
CA VAL A 138 8.30 -10.06 -3.57
C VAL A 138 7.18 -11.02 -3.95
N MET A 139 7.03 -11.24 -5.24
CA MET A 139 6.09 -12.21 -5.79
C MET A 139 6.85 -13.43 -6.26
N GLU A 140 6.21 -14.59 -6.13
CA GLU A 140 6.74 -15.86 -6.60
C GLU A 140 5.79 -16.50 -7.61
N ILE A 141 6.34 -16.99 -8.70
CA ILE A 141 5.66 -17.91 -9.62
C ILE A 141 6.27 -19.28 -9.36
N LYS A 142 5.44 -20.26 -9.00
CA LYS A 142 5.87 -21.60 -8.55
C LYS A 142 4.98 -22.70 -9.11
N ASN A 143 5.32 -23.93 -8.75
CA ASN A 143 4.60 -25.14 -9.12
C ASN A 143 4.41 -25.33 -10.64
N PHE A 144 5.46 -25.00 -11.42
CA PHE A 144 5.42 -25.08 -12.87
C PHE A 144 5.07 -26.50 -13.33
N ASN A 145 4.10 -26.61 -14.24
CA ASN A 145 3.70 -27.88 -14.85
C ASN A 145 3.36 -28.98 -13.82
N GLY A 146 2.88 -28.59 -12.63
CA GLY A 146 2.51 -29.50 -11.56
C GLY A 146 3.67 -30.04 -10.73
N SER A 147 4.91 -29.57 -10.93
CA SER A 147 5.97 -29.77 -9.93
C SER A 147 5.54 -29.13 -8.61
N LYS A 148 5.86 -29.74 -7.47
CA LYS A 148 5.57 -29.19 -6.12
C LYS A 148 6.83 -28.95 -5.31
N ASP A 149 7.99 -29.01 -5.96
CA ASP A 149 9.25 -28.70 -5.32
C ASP A 149 9.53 -27.20 -5.35
N ASN A 150 10.23 -26.73 -4.31
CA ASN A 150 10.64 -25.32 -4.20
C ASN A 150 11.91 -25.04 -5.04
N LYS A 151 12.24 -25.96 -5.94
CA LYS A 151 13.46 -25.94 -6.75
C LYS A 151 13.29 -25.10 -8.00
N ASN A 152 12.05 -25.03 -8.49
CA ASN A 152 11.68 -24.28 -9.68
C ASN A 152 10.76 -23.13 -9.29
N GLN A 153 11.29 -21.91 -9.32
CA GLN A 153 10.55 -20.70 -8.96
C GLN A 153 11.06 -19.48 -9.72
N ILE A 154 10.16 -18.56 -10.06
CA ILE A 154 10.50 -17.23 -10.57
C ILE A 154 10.20 -16.25 -9.44
N THR A 155 11.15 -15.39 -9.12
CA THR A 155 11.02 -14.38 -8.06
C THR A 155 11.09 -12.98 -8.66
N LEU A 156 10.08 -12.16 -8.33
CA LEU A 156 9.90 -10.80 -8.82
C LEU A 156 9.92 -9.84 -7.63
N LEU A 157 10.81 -8.85 -7.64
CA LEU A 157 10.78 -7.73 -6.69
C LEU A 157 10.17 -6.52 -7.37
N ILE A 158 9.06 -6.01 -6.83
CA ILE A 158 8.33 -4.88 -7.37
C ILE A 158 8.20 -3.79 -6.30
N TYR A 159 8.59 -2.56 -6.64
CA TYR A 159 8.26 -1.39 -5.85
C TYR A 159 6.94 -0.79 -6.37
N TRP A 160 5.97 -0.66 -5.49
CA TRP A 160 4.66 -0.08 -5.82
C TRP A 160 4.61 1.41 -5.54
N ILE A 161 5.34 1.84 -4.51
CA ILE A 161 5.47 3.22 -4.04
C ILE A 161 6.91 3.40 -3.55
N ASN A 162 7.57 4.45 -4.00
CA ASN A 162 8.75 4.99 -3.35
C ASN A 162 8.79 6.51 -3.54
N GLU A 163 8.43 7.24 -2.49
CA GLU A 163 8.36 8.70 -2.56
C GLU A 163 9.72 9.38 -2.67
N ASP A 164 10.78 8.74 -2.17
CA ASP A 164 12.14 9.28 -2.22
C ASP A 164 12.77 9.07 -3.61
N ASN A 165 12.42 7.98 -4.29
CA ASN A 165 12.87 7.68 -5.64
C ASN A 165 11.77 7.00 -6.47
N LYS A 166 11.05 7.79 -7.27
CA LYS A 166 9.99 7.26 -8.14
C LYS A 166 10.50 6.45 -9.32
N ASP A 167 11.76 6.61 -9.71
CA ASP A 167 12.34 5.89 -10.86
C ASP A 167 12.47 4.39 -10.58
N ILE A 168 12.39 3.95 -9.32
CA ILE A 168 12.42 2.52 -8.98
C ILE A 168 11.04 1.86 -8.90
N GLU A 169 9.95 2.62 -9.02
CA GLU A 169 8.60 2.04 -9.06
C GLU A 169 8.44 1.16 -10.32
N GLY A 170 7.96 -0.07 -10.15
CA GLY A 170 7.92 -1.11 -11.18
C GLY A 170 8.72 -2.35 -10.81
N LEU A 171 8.95 -3.25 -11.79
CA LEU A 171 9.80 -4.43 -11.59
C LEU A 171 11.25 -3.97 -11.39
N TYR A 172 11.82 -4.31 -10.25
CA TYR A 172 13.19 -3.92 -9.88
C TYR A 172 14.16 -5.10 -9.93
N ASN A 173 13.67 -6.31 -9.67
CA ASN A 173 14.50 -7.50 -9.80
C ASN A 173 13.68 -8.67 -10.36
N PHE A 174 14.33 -9.45 -11.22
CA PHE A 174 13.82 -10.70 -11.77
C PHE A 174 14.90 -11.78 -11.63
N SER A 175 14.50 -12.94 -11.14
CA SER A 175 15.37 -14.12 -11.05
C SER A 175 14.58 -15.41 -11.24
N ILE A 176 15.26 -16.42 -11.75
CA ILE A 176 14.72 -17.77 -11.93
C ILE A 176 15.61 -18.72 -11.14
N ARG A 177 14.99 -19.56 -10.31
CA ARG A 177 15.63 -20.74 -9.75
C ARG A 177 15.17 -21.96 -10.54
N LEU A 178 16.11 -22.78 -11.00
CA LEU A 178 15.85 -24.08 -11.61
C LEU A 178 16.77 -25.11 -10.96
N ASP A 179 16.22 -26.23 -10.50
CA ASP A 179 16.99 -27.35 -9.92
C ASP A 179 18.06 -26.93 -8.88
N ASP A 180 17.69 -26.00 -7.98
CA ASP A 180 18.55 -25.42 -6.94
C ASP A 180 19.62 -24.40 -7.44
N GLU A 181 19.74 -24.16 -8.74
CA GLU A 181 20.55 -23.08 -9.31
C GLU A 181 19.76 -21.78 -9.44
N LEU A 182 20.39 -20.64 -9.13
CA LEU A 182 19.75 -19.32 -9.15
C LEU A 182 20.37 -18.43 -10.23
N TYR A 183 19.55 -18.05 -11.20
CA TYR A 183 19.89 -17.15 -12.30
C TYR A 183 19.27 -15.78 -12.04
N LYS A 184 20.10 -14.74 -11.94
CA LYS A 184 19.67 -13.37 -11.66
C LYS A 184 20.02 -12.45 -12.82
N VAL A 185 19.09 -11.57 -13.16
CA VAL A 185 19.40 -10.49 -14.11
C VAL A 185 20.37 -9.51 -13.46
N LYS A 186 21.41 -9.18 -14.21
CA LYS A 186 22.37 -8.13 -13.84
C LYS A 186 21.76 -6.79 -14.24
N ILE A 187 21.71 -5.87 -13.29
CA ILE A 187 21.18 -4.52 -13.41
C ILE A 187 22.33 -3.53 -13.31
#